data_AF-A0AAE3GJ92-F1
#
_entry.id   AF-A0AAE3GJ92-F1
#
_cell.length_a   1.000
_cell.length_b   1.000
_cell.length_c   1.000
_cell.angle_alpha   90.00
_cell.angle_beta   90.00
_cell.angle_gamma   90.00
#
_symmetry.space_group_name_H-M   'P 1'
#
loop_
_entity.id
_entity.type
_entity.pdbx_description
1 polymer ?
#
loop_
_entity_poly.entity_id
_entity_poly.type
_entity_poly.pdbx_seq_one_letter_code
_entity_poly.pdbx_strand_id
1 'polypeptide(L)'
;MTSILGAGMRELVDSTRIADDPAALRARVADEGYLFFRGLLDPAPIQKLARDIRTALQADGWLAEGVDPDVAELRPPARDFKNVNFLPGYTNVQKIEYLHALPHQPALTSVVQALIGPDVFCHPRKVARLVWPTELGTTPGIYVHQDFVVEGVMDMFTTWVPFVDCPPELGGLAILTGSQNEGVSPRFDHVDPADDRWATTSYQVGDVLLFHCLTAHGALPNRTDRLRLSADYRWQSAATPVPAEALGPHLAGALPGWDELGANWTTRSWVRPPAGVRVVERTGGEAAEIPPSEFVTVPAQTPAEGEHVVLAGLFNNMRDAFRPTKAGSREAVIDYHITGKNGTDHHWQLVVSGGECSVAAAGQRAGQVAISSSFSDYLRIVSGKMDPMSALGSGRLRIEGAAELAVEQLNWFRD
;
A
#
# COMPACT_ATOMS: atom_id res chain seq x y z
N MET A 1 -25.63 -2.16 3.47
CA MET A 1 -24.44 -2.59 4.22
C MET A 1 -24.39 -1.82 5.52
N THR A 2 -24.79 -2.46 6.60
CA THR A 2 -24.85 -1.90 7.95
C THR A 2 -23.44 -1.48 8.39
N SER A 3 -23.32 -0.31 9.00
CA SER A 3 -22.07 0.29 9.46
C SER A 3 -21.39 -0.54 10.56
N ILE A 4 -20.32 -1.26 10.24
CA ILE A 4 -19.60 -2.14 11.20
C ILE A 4 -18.53 -1.38 12.02
N LEU A 5 -18.07 -0.19 11.63
CA LEU A 5 -16.72 0.27 12.03
C LEU A 5 -16.66 1.55 12.89
N GLY A 6 -17.67 1.80 13.73
CA GLY A 6 -17.67 2.97 14.63
C GLY A 6 -17.90 2.67 16.11
N ALA A 7 -18.43 1.50 16.46
CA ALA A 7 -18.76 1.14 17.83
C ALA A 7 -18.18 -0.26 18.12
N GLY A 8 -16.91 -0.33 18.52
CA GLY A 8 -16.31 -1.61 18.93
C GLY A 8 -14.80 -1.75 18.73
N MET A 9 -14.13 -0.86 18.00
CA MET A 9 -12.66 -0.91 17.89
C MET A 9 -11.99 -0.51 19.20
N ARG A 10 -10.85 -1.15 19.47
CA ARG A 10 -9.98 -0.81 20.61
C ARG A 10 -9.34 0.56 20.38
N GLU A 11 -9.05 1.25 21.48
CA GLU A 11 -8.25 2.47 21.45
C GLU A 11 -6.76 2.11 21.32
N LEU A 12 -6.02 2.82 20.45
CA LEU A 12 -4.57 2.63 20.35
C LEU A 12 -3.86 3.03 21.65
N VAL A 13 -3.06 2.11 22.18
CA VAL A 13 -2.22 2.35 23.36
C VAL A 13 -1.08 3.34 23.06
N ASP A 14 -1.07 4.45 23.80
CA ASP A 14 -0.02 5.48 23.72
C ASP A 14 1.34 4.94 24.22
N SER A 15 2.36 5.14 23.40
CA SER A 15 3.75 4.70 23.56
C SER A 15 4.70 5.85 23.82
N THR A 16 4.21 7.10 23.93
CA THR A 16 5.06 8.28 24.19
C THR A 16 5.91 8.14 25.46
N ARG A 17 5.44 7.44 26.50
CA ARG A 17 6.21 7.22 27.74
C ARG A 17 7.38 6.25 27.62
N ILE A 18 7.45 5.48 26.53
CA ILE A 18 8.52 4.50 26.28
C ILE A 18 9.37 4.87 25.05
N ALA A 19 9.24 6.11 24.55
CA ALA A 19 9.86 6.56 23.31
C ALA A 19 11.40 6.51 23.33
N ASP A 20 12.02 6.55 24.51
CA ASP A 20 13.46 6.48 24.76
C ASP A 20 13.93 5.13 25.33
N ASP A 21 13.04 4.12 25.39
CA ASP A 21 13.36 2.77 25.87
C ASP A 21 13.30 1.75 24.72
N PRO A 22 14.44 1.45 24.06
CA PRO A 22 14.53 0.47 22.99
C PRO A 22 13.92 -0.89 23.32
N ALA A 23 14.09 -1.36 24.56
CA ALA A 23 13.60 -2.68 24.96
C ALA A 23 12.08 -2.68 25.08
N ALA A 24 11.50 -1.64 25.67
CA ALA A 24 10.06 -1.47 25.76
C ALA A 24 9.40 -1.26 24.39
N LEU A 25 10.03 -0.49 23.49
CA LEU A 25 9.57 -0.31 22.12
C LEU A 25 9.51 -1.65 21.37
N ARG A 26 10.60 -2.43 21.42
CA ARG A 26 10.64 -3.75 20.79
C ARG A 26 9.65 -4.73 21.40
N ALA A 27 9.48 -4.73 22.73
CA ALA A 27 8.50 -5.57 23.40
C ALA A 27 7.06 -5.26 22.94
N ARG A 28 6.72 -3.97 22.79
CA ARG A 28 5.40 -3.57 22.29
C ARG A 28 5.18 -3.92 20.82
N VAL A 29 6.20 -3.77 19.97
CA VAL A 29 6.12 -4.22 18.58
C VAL A 29 5.92 -5.74 18.50
N ALA A 30 6.64 -6.52 19.32
CA ALA A 30 6.51 -7.97 19.34
C ALA A 30 5.10 -8.42 19.75
N ASP A 31 4.48 -7.74 20.71
CA ASP A 31 3.15 -8.05 21.24
C ASP A 31 2.02 -7.51 20.34
N GLU A 32 2.04 -6.21 20.05
CA GLU A 32 0.92 -5.48 19.45
C GLU A 32 1.10 -5.24 17.94
N GLY A 33 2.34 -5.25 17.43
CA GLY A 33 2.68 -4.99 16.03
C GLY A 33 2.81 -3.52 15.66
N TYR A 34 2.61 -2.61 16.62
CA TYR A 34 2.65 -1.17 16.39
C TYR A 34 3.12 -0.38 17.61
N LEU A 35 3.43 0.90 17.39
CA LEU A 35 3.70 1.92 18.38
C LEU A 35 2.90 3.17 17.99
N PHE A 36 2.06 3.67 18.88
CA PHE A 36 1.34 4.92 18.69
C PHE A 36 1.93 5.99 19.60
N PHE A 37 2.25 7.17 19.06
CA PHE A 37 2.80 8.28 19.81
C PHE A 37 1.88 9.49 19.69
N ARG A 38 1.30 9.91 20.82
CA ARG A 38 0.50 11.14 20.90
C ARG A 38 1.42 12.35 20.90
N GLY A 39 1.23 13.27 19.97
CA GLY A 39 1.95 14.56 19.92
C GLY A 39 3.47 14.46 19.84
N LEU A 40 4.01 13.46 19.13
CA LEU A 40 5.45 13.27 18.96
C LEU A 40 6.11 14.41 18.17
N LEU A 41 5.38 14.95 17.19
CA LEU A 41 5.87 15.98 16.26
C LEU A 41 5.24 17.33 16.57
N ASP A 42 6.00 18.41 16.33
CA ASP A 42 5.47 19.78 16.40
C ASP A 42 4.34 19.95 15.37
N PRO A 43 3.11 20.29 15.81
CA PRO A 43 1.99 20.45 14.91
C PRO A 43 2.14 21.60 13.91
N ALA A 44 2.85 22.69 14.28
CA ALA A 44 2.88 23.91 13.48
C ALA A 44 3.41 23.72 12.03
N PRO A 45 4.58 23.09 11.80
CA PRO A 45 5.06 22.87 10.44
C PRO A 45 4.22 21.84 9.66
N ILE A 46 3.54 20.90 10.34
CA ILE A 46 2.64 19.93 9.71
C ILE A 46 1.34 20.61 9.25
N GLN A 47 0.79 21.51 10.06
CA GLN A 47 -0.37 22.33 9.68
C GLN A 47 -0.04 23.22 8.47
N LYS A 48 1.17 23.78 8.42
CA LYS A 48 1.65 24.50 7.23
C LYS A 48 1.72 23.57 6.02
N LEU A 49 2.26 22.36 6.16
CA LEU A 49 2.27 21.36 5.07
C LEU A 49 0.85 21.06 4.57
N ALA A 50 -0.13 20.90 5.46
CA ALA A 50 -1.51 20.68 5.08
C ALA A 50 -2.08 21.84 4.25
N ARG A 51 -1.77 23.09 4.63
CA ARG A 51 -2.15 24.29 3.88
C ARG A 51 -1.43 24.38 2.53
N ASP A 52 -0.14 24.05 2.47
CA ASP A 52 0.64 24.03 1.22
C ASP A 52 0.06 22.98 0.23
N ILE A 53 -0.33 21.80 0.75
CA ILE A 53 -1.04 20.77 -0.02
C ILE A 53 -2.37 21.31 -0.54
N ARG A 54 -3.23 21.87 0.32
CA ARG A 54 -4.52 22.44 -0.11
C ARG A 54 -4.33 23.54 -1.16
N THR A 55 -3.31 24.37 -1.02
CA THR A 55 -2.96 25.41 -2.01
C THR A 55 -2.58 24.79 -3.35
N ALA A 56 -1.74 23.75 -3.37
CA ALA A 56 -1.37 23.02 -4.57
C ALA A 56 -2.59 22.37 -5.26
N LEU A 57 -3.51 21.80 -4.48
CA LEU A 57 -4.75 21.20 -4.98
C LEU A 57 -5.75 22.25 -5.49
N GLN A 58 -5.86 23.40 -4.82
CA GLN A 58 -6.70 24.52 -5.27
C GLN A 58 -6.20 25.08 -6.61
N ALA A 59 -4.89 25.22 -6.79
CA ALA A 59 -4.28 25.65 -8.05
C ALA A 59 -4.55 24.69 -9.22
N ASP A 60 -4.74 23.40 -8.93
CA ASP A 60 -5.10 22.37 -9.93
C ASP A 60 -6.64 22.21 -10.08
N GLY A 61 -7.44 23.05 -9.41
CA GLY A 61 -8.90 23.05 -9.52
C GLY A 61 -9.61 21.93 -8.75
N TRP A 62 -8.97 21.37 -7.72
CA TRP A 62 -9.59 20.35 -6.85
C TRP A 62 -10.44 20.97 -5.75
N LEU A 63 -10.12 22.21 -5.36
CA LEU A 63 -10.82 22.98 -4.34
C LEU A 63 -11.40 24.26 -4.95
N ALA A 64 -12.43 24.83 -4.32
CA ALA A 64 -13.02 26.10 -4.72
C ALA A 64 -11.96 27.22 -4.76
N GLU A 65 -11.97 28.04 -5.81
CA GLU A 65 -11.01 29.13 -6.02
C GLU A 65 -11.43 30.42 -5.30
N GLY A 66 -10.48 31.33 -5.06
CA GLY A 66 -10.75 32.66 -4.52
C GLY A 66 -11.14 32.70 -3.03
N VAL A 67 -11.03 31.57 -2.33
CA VAL A 67 -11.26 31.43 -0.89
C VAL A 67 -10.02 30.87 -0.20
N ASP A 68 -9.94 31.00 1.13
CA ASP A 68 -8.83 30.43 1.89
C ASP A 68 -8.77 28.89 1.67
N PRO A 69 -7.61 28.31 1.30
CA PRO A 69 -7.47 26.88 1.07
C PRO A 69 -7.97 26.00 2.23
N ASP A 70 -7.89 26.47 3.48
CA ASP A 70 -8.24 25.70 4.67
C ASP A 70 -9.75 25.52 4.86
N VAL A 71 -10.57 26.34 4.18
CA VAL A 71 -12.04 26.26 4.20
C VAL A 71 -12.63 26.07 2.80
N ALA A 72 -11.78 25.89 1.78
CA ALA A 72 -12.21 25.70 0.41
C ALA A 72 -12.96 24.38 0.23
N GLU A 73 -14.15 24.44 -0.37
CA GLU A 73 -14.94 23.25 -0.65
C GLU A 73 -14.28 22.38 -1.73
N LEU A 74 -14.52 21.07 -1.64
CA LEU A 74 -14.10 20.12 -2.67
C LEU A 74 -14.86 20.34 -3.98
N ARG A 75 -14.17 20.23 -5.12
CA ARG A 75 -14.77 20.27 -6.47
C ARG A 75 -14.78 18.87 -7.09
N PRO A 76 -15.94 18.19 -7.13
CA PRO A 76 -16.10 16.94 -7.85
C PRO A 76 -15.71 17.07 -9.35
N PRO A 77 -15.33 15.96 -10.00
CA PRO A 77 -15.29 14.60 -9.48
C PRO A 77 -14.13 14.37 -8.51
N ALA A 78 -14.26 13.36 -7.66
CA ALA A 78 -13.15 12.93 -6.82
C ALA A 78 -11.98 12.41 -7.67
N ARG A 79 -10.78 12.55 -7.12
CA ARG A 79 -9.52 12.21 -7.80
C ARG A 79 -8.72 11.31 -6.88
N ASP A 80 -8.55 10.06 -7.29
CA ASP A 80 -7.74 9.08 -6.58
C ASP A 80 -6.64 8.54 -7.50
N PHE A 81 -5.66 7.83 -6.95
CA PHE A 81 -4.53 7.28 -7.71
C PHE A 81 -4.94 6.32 -8.84
N LYS A 82 -6.21 5.90 -8.92
CA LYS A 82 -6.75 5.06 -9.99
C LYS A 82 -7.27 5.89 -11.16
N ASN A 83 -7.30 7.22 -11.04
CA ASN A 83 -7.86 8.14 -12.03
C ASN A 83 -6.76 8.94 -12.75
N VAL A 84 -6.89 9.09 -14.08
CA VAL A 84 -5.91 9.83 -14.90
C VAL A 84 -5.75 11.31 -14.53
N ASN A 85 -6.76 11.90 -13.89
CA ASN A 85 -6.77 13.30 -13.46
C ASN A 85 -6.15 13.51 -12.06
N PHE A 86 -5.57 12.48 -11.45
CA PHE A 86 -4.89 12.57 -10.16
C PHE A 86 -3.47 13.14 -10.26
N LEU A 87 -2.76 12.80 -11.34
CA LEU A 87 -1.32 13.06 -11.47
C LEU A 87 -0.94 14.56 -11.42
N PRO A 88 -1.66 15.51 -12.06
CA PRO A 88 -1.24 16.91 -12.06
C PRO A 88 -1.21 17.52 -10.64
N GLY A 89 -2.33 17.50 -9.92
CA GLY A 89 -2.41 17.95 -8.52
C GLY A 89 -1.46 17.19 -7.60
N TYR A 90 -1.35 15.86 -7.78
CA TYR A 90 -0.43 15.06 -6.97
C TYR A 90 1.05 15.36 -7.24
N THR A 91 1.42 15.72 -8.48
CA THR A 91 2.78 16.17 -8.83
C THR A 91 3.13 17.43 -8.05
N ASN A 92 2.21 18.39 -7.94
CA ASN A 92 2.43 19.61 -7.18
C ASN A 92 2.57 19.34 -5.68
N VAL A 93 1.81 18.38 -5.14
CA VAL A 93 1.99 17.90 -3.76
C VAL A 93 3.38 17.30 -3.55
N GLN A 94 3.85 16.46 -4.48
CA GLN A 94 5.18 15.83 -4.39
C GLN A 94 6.33 16.83 -4.55
N LYS A 95 6.08 18.05 -5.07
CA LYS A 95 7.06 19.15 -5.13
C LYS A 95 7.25 19.89 -3.80
N ILE A 96 6.42 19.62 -2.77
CA ILE A 96 6.55 20.27 -1.46
C ILE A 96 7.71 19.65 -0.68
N GLU A 97 8.79 20.40 -0.45
CA GLU A 97 9.99 19.89 0.23
C GLU A 97 9.70 19.31 1.62
N TYR A 98 8.85 19.98 2.41
CA TYR A 98 8.59 19.54 3.78
C TYR A 98 7.86 18.20 3.87
N LEU A 99 7.13 17.78 2.83
CA LEU A 99 6.58 16.41 2.74
C LEU A 99 7.69 15.36 2.84
N HIS A 100 8.86 15.66 2.26
CA HIS A 100 10.02 14.78 2.22
C HIS A 100 10.96 14.98 3.41
N ALA A 101 11.00 16.19 3.98
CA ALA A 101 11.78 16.50 5.17
C ALA A 101 11.11 16.05 6.49
N LEU A 102 9.78 15.92 6.54
CA LEU A 102 9.02 15.52 7.73
C LEU A 102 9.51 14.22 8.39
N PRO A 103 9.79 13.12 7.68
CA PRO A 103 10.28 11.92 8.35
C PRO A 103 11.63 12.14 9.07
N HIS A 104 12.41 13.14 8.64
CA HIS A 104 13.75 13.42 9.16
C HIS A 104 13.76 14.35 10.38
N GLN A 105 12.60 14.67 10.96
CA GLN A 105 12.55 15.46 12.19
C GLN A 105 13.20 14.70 13.37
N PRO A 106 14.01 15.35 14.22
CA PRO A 106 14.74 14.69 15.30
C PRO A 106 13.90 13.82 16.23
N ALA A 107 12.67 14.25 16.54
CA ALA A 107 11.76 13.50 17.39
C ALA A 107 11.38 12.14 16.80
N LEU A 108 11.14 12.06 15.48
CA LEU A 108 10.82 10.81 14.81
C LEU A 108 12.06 9.94 14.59
N THR A 109 13.14 10.53 14.10
CA THR A 109 14.37 9.77 13.81
C THR A 109 14.94 9.14 15.07
N SER A 110 14.86 9.82 16.22
CA SER A 110 15.33 9.27 17.50
C SER A 110 14.55 8.01 17.90
N VAL A 111 13.22 8.02 17.77
CA VAL A 111 12.38 6.84 18.09
C VAL A 111 12.66 5.70 17.13
N VAL A 112 12.75 5.98 15.84
CA VAL A 112 13.01 4.95 14.82
C VAL A 112 14.42 4.36 15.00
N GLN A 113 15.42 5.17 15.34
CA GLN A 113 16.78 4.70 15.66
C GLN A 113 16.82 3.88 16.94
N ALA A 114 16.06 4.26 17.97
CA ALA A 114 15.93 3.49 19.21
C ALA A 114 15.28 2.12 18.96
N LEU A 115 14.28 2.06 18.10
CA LEU A 115 13.62 0.81 17.71
C LEU A 115 14.54 -0.07 16.85
N ILE A 116 14.94 0.43 15.68
CA ILE A 116 15.55 -0.39 14.62
C ILE A 116 17.06 -0.51 14.81
N GLY A 117 17.73 0.61 15.04
CA GLY A 117 19.19 0.69 15.12
C GLY A 117 19.75 1.97 14.49
N PRO A 118 21.03 2.27 14.70
CA PRO A 118 21.65 3.52 14.27
C PRO A 118 21.82 3.66 12.75
N ASP A 119 21.77 2.55 12.01
CA ASP A 119 21.92 2.49 10.55
C ASP A 119 20.58 2.56 9.81
N VAL A 120 19.47 2.79 10.52
CA VAL A 120 18.15 2.94 9.90
C VAL A 120 18.08 4.15 8.99
N PHE A 121 17.38 4.01 7.86
CA PHE A 121 17.07 5.12 6.98
C PHE A 121 15.63 5.07 6.49
N CYS A 122 15.12 6.25 6.13
CA CYS A 122 13.81 6.38 5.50
C CYS A 122 13.93 6.24 3.98
N HIS A 123 13.11 5.40 3.36
CA HIS A 123 13.02 5.27 1.91
C HIS A 123 12.82 6.62 1.23
N PRO A 124 13.52 6.94 0.12
CA PRO A 124 13.26 8.16 -0.65
C PRO A 124 11.79 8.32 -1.07
N ARG A 125 11.11 7.22 -1.43
CA ARG A 125 9.68 7.23 -1.76
C ARG A 125 8.83 7.63 -0.57
N LYS A 126 8.14 8.77 -0.68
CA LYS A 126 7.14 9.25 0.28
C LYS A 126 5.75 9.15 -0.34
N VAL A 127 4.79 8.62 0.41
CA VAL A 127 3.43 8.42 -0.06
C VAL A 127 2.50 9.40 0.65
N ALA A 128 2.19 10.52 0.00
CA ALA A 128 1.11 11.39 0.45
C ALA A 128 -0.25 10.75 0.12
N ARG A 129 -1.18 10.76 1.08
CA ARG A 129 -2.53 10.22 0.96
C ARG A 129 -3.54 11.37 0.93
N LEU A 130 -4.25 11.48 -0.19
CA LEU A 130 -5.30 12.47 -0.43
C LEU A 130 -6.64 11.73 -0.54
N VAL A 131 -7.29 11.46 0.59
CA VAL A 131 -8.47 10.58 0.62
C VAL A 131 -9.75 11.41 0.64
N TRP A 132 -10.50 11.30 -0.46
CA TRP A 132 -11.79 11.95 -0.66
C TRP A 132 -12.93 11.27 0.12
N PRO A 133 -14.05 11.98 0.32
CA PRO A 133 -15.31 11.37 0.75
C PRO A 133 -15.68 10.15 -0.09
N THR A 134 -16.03 9.04 0.56
CA THR A 134 -16.40 7.79 -0.12
C THR A 134 -17.67 7.97 -0.98
N GLU A 135 -18.60 8.82 -0.56
CA GLU A 135 -19.83 9.13 -1.30
C GLU A 135 -19.59 9.76 -2.68
N LEU A 136 -18.40 10.32 -2.92
CA LEU A 136 -18.00 10.87 -4.22
C LEU A 136 -17.42 9.83 -5.18
N GLY A 137 -17.62 8.54 -4.90
CA GLY A 137 -17.26 7.44 -5.80
C GLY A 137 -15.79 7.04 -5.77
N THR A 138 -15.08 7.35 -4.68
CA THR A 138 -13.70 6.87 -4.49
C THR A 138 -13.67 5.48 -3.85
N THR A 139 -12.51 4.84 -3.91
CA THR A 139 -12.30 3.52 -3.27
C THR A 139 -12.73 3.62 -1.79
N PRO A 140 -13.79 2.89 -1.37
CA PRO A 140 -14.22 2.85 0.01
C PRO A 140 -13.09 2.34 0.91
N GLY A 141 -13.02 2.83 2.14
CA GLY A 141 -12.01 2.37 3.10
C GLY A 141 -12.04 0.85 3.37
N ILE A 142 -10.90 0.42 3.89
CA ILE A 142 -10.41 -0.90 4.33
C ILE A 142 -10.08 -1.87 3.18
N TYR A 143 -9.16 -1.43 2.31
CA TYR A 143 -8.18 -2.32 1.69
C TYR A 143 -7.20 -2.77 2.79
N VAL A 144 -7.41 -3.96 3.35
CA VAL A 144 -6.50 -4.55 4.34
C VAL A 144 -5.28 -5.12 3.65
N HIS A 145 -4.10 -4.79 4.13
CA HIS A 145 -2.86 -5.38 3.65
C HIS A 145 -1.76 -5.41 4.72
N GLN A 146 -0.69 -6.10 4.39
CA GLN A 146 0.60 -6.05 5.08
C GLN A 146 1.60 -5.38 4.14
N ASP A 147 2.36 -4.41 4.64
CA ASP A 147 3.33 -3.67 3.83
C ASP A 147 4.45 -4.59 3.28
N PHE A 148 4.73 -5.72 3.92
CA PHE A 148 5.68 -6.71 3.40
C PHE A 148 5.26 -7.27 2.04
N VAL A 149 3.97 -7.47 1.79
CA VAL A 149 3.48 -7.93 0.47
C VAL A 149 3.65 -6.84 -0.58
N VAL A 150 3.54 -5.58 -0.16
CA VAL A 150 3.69 -4.42 -1.04
C VAL A 150 5.15 -4.12 -1.33
N GLU A 151 6.06 -4.28 -0.36
CA GLU A 151 7.45 -3.82 -0.44
C GLU A 151 8.49 -4.94 -0.58
N GLY A 152 8.20 -6.14 -0.06
CA GLY A 152 9.12 -7.27 -0.05
C GLY A 152 10.32 -7.10 0.88
N VAL A 153 10.24 -6.21 1.87
CA VAL A 153 11.33 -5.93 2.82
C VAL A 153 10.92 -6.36 4.23
N MET A 154 11.55 -7.41 4.74
CA MET A 154 11.38 -7.88 6.11
C MET A 154 11.98 -6.88 7.10
N ASP A 155 11.38 -6.74 8.28
CA ASP A 155 11.76 -5.77 9.32
C ASP A 155 11.79 -4.31 8.86
N MET A 156 11.01 -4.02 7.81
CA MET A 156 10.65 -2.67 7.43
C MET A 156 9.52 -2.17 8.34
N PHE A 157 9.58 -0.90 8.72
CA PHE A 157 8.55 -0.25 9.50
C PHE A 157 7.95 0.93 8.76
N THR A 158 6.65 1.11 8.89
CA THR A 158 5.94 2.26 8.32
C THR A 158 5.52 3.20 9.42
N THR A 159 5.81 4.49 9.25
CA THR A 159 5.23 5.57 10.06
C THR A 159 4.15 6.27 9.25
N TRP A 160 2.94 6.33 9.80
CA TRP A 160 1.80 7.08 9.29
C TRP A 160 1.62 8.36 10.11
N VAL A 161 1.51 9.51 9.42
CA VAL A 161 1.40 10.83 10.05
C VAL A 161 0.17 11.57 9.50
N PRO A 162 -0.82 11.94 10.34
CA PRO A 162 -1.94 12.78 9.93
C PRO A 162 -1.48 14.24 9.76
N PHE A 163 -1.95 14.89 8.70
CA PHE A 163 -1.72 16.33 8.48
C PHE A 163 -2.89 17.21 8.93
N VAL A 164 -3.99 16.58 9.32
CA VAL A 164 -5.20 17.18 9.87
C VAL A 164 -5.70 16.31 11.02
N ASP A 165 -6.43 16.89 11.97
CA ASP A 165 -7.12 16.09 12.98
C ASP A 165 -8.05 15.09 12.28
N CYS A 166 -7.89 13.82 12.64
CA CYS A 166 -8.47 12.69 11.93
C CYS A 166 -9.28 11.84 12.90
N PRO A 167 -10.53 12.26 13.21
CA PRO A 167 -11.47 11.39 13.92
C PRO A 167 -11.81 10.17 13.04
N PRO A 168 -12.30 9.06 13.62
CA PRO A 168 -12.54 7.82 12.89
C PRO A 168 -13.38 7.98 11.61
N GLU A 169 -14.39 8.86 11.62
CA GLU A 169 -15.24 9.15 10.46
C GLU A 169 -14.50 9.82 9.30
N LEU A 170 -13.36 10.49 9.54
CA LEU A 170 -12.52 11.06 8.48
C LEU A 170 -11.66 9.99 7.79
N GLY A 171 -11.59 8.77 8.32
CA GLY A 171 -10.92 7.67 7.65
C GLY A 171 -9.43 7.52 8.00
N GLY A 172 -9.11 7.58 9.31
CA GLY A 172 -7.78 7.30 9.85
C GLY A 172 -7.35 5.84 9.66
N LEU A 173 -6.14 5.48 10.10
CA LEU A 173 -5.66 4.10 9.99
C LEU A 173 -6.21 3.22 11.13
N ALA A 174 -6.51 1.96 10.82
CA ALA A 174 -6.78 0.92 11.79
C ALA A 174 -5.70 -0.17 11.69
N ILE A 175 -5.31 -0.71 12.85
CA ILE A 175 -4.31 -1.77 13.01
C ILE A 175 -4.98 -3.01 13.61
N LEU A 176 -4.69 -4.19 13.07
CA LEU A 176 -5.11 -5.45 13.68
C LEU A 176 -4.04 -5.91 14.67
N THR A 177 -4.29 -5.70 15.95
CA THR A 177 -3.32 -5.99 17.02
C THR A 177 -2.92 -7.47 17.07
N GLY A 178 -1.61 -7.74 17.17
CA GLY A 178 -1.05 -9.10 17.22
C GLY A 178 -0.91 -9.82 15.86
N SER A 179 -1.46 -9.26 14.78
CA SER A 179 -1.46 -9.89 13.44
C SER A 179 -0.07 -10.08 12.82
N GLN A 180 0.92 -9.30 13.27
CA GLN A 180 2.32 -9.43 12.84
C GLN A 180 2.95 -10.79 13.15
N ASN A 181 2.39 -11.51 14.13
CA ASN A 181 2.86 -12.84 14.54
C ASN A 181 2.15 -13.99 13.80
N GLU A 182 1.23 -13.68 12.89
CA GLU A 182 0.44 -14.66 12.12
C GLU A 182 1.07 -14.97 10.76
N GLY A 183 2.23 -14.38 10.46
CA GLY A 183 2.91 -14.51 9.17
C GLY A 183 2.24 -13.69 8.08
N VAL A 184 2.60 -13.96 6.83
CA VAL A 184 1.94 -13.35 5.68
C VAL A 184 0.68 -14.14 5.37
N SER A 185 -0.48 -13.49 5.49
CA SER A 185 -1.76 -14.16 5.25
C SER A 185 -2.18 -13.98 3.79
N PRO A 186 -2.68 -15.02 3.09
CA PRO A 186 -3.14 -14.91 1.70
C PRO A 186 -4.32 -13.96 1.48
N ARG A 187 -4.86 -13.33 2.52
CA ARG A 187 -6.26 -12.92 2.52
C ARG A 187 -6.41 -11.41 2.64
N PHE A 188 -6.58 -10.79 1.50
CA PHE A 188 -7.11 -9.43 1.33
C PHE A 188 -8.63 -9.35 1.64
N ASP A 189 -9.26 -10.49 1.93
CA ASP A 189 -10.71 -10.68 2.09
C ASP A 189 -11.12 -11.55 3.31
N HIS A 190 -10.17 -12.08 4.09
CA HIS A 190 -10.48 -12.85 5.32
C HIS A 190 -9.87 -12.29 6.60
N VAL A 191 -9.28 -11.10 6.55
CA VAL A 191 -9.20 -10.34 7.79
C VAL A 191 -10.63 -9.92 8.11
N ASP A 192 -11.22 -10.55 9.13
CA ASP A 192 -12.57 -10.25 9.55
C ASP A 192 -12.63 -8.75 9.92
N PRO A 193 -13.40 -7.93 9.19
CA PRO A 193 -13.54 -6.51 9.55
C PRO A 193 -14.24 -6.34 10.91
N ALA A 194 -14.85 -7.40 11.45
CA ALA A 194 -15.42 -7.45 12.78
C ALA A 194 -14.49 -8.06 13.85
N ASP A 195 -13.23 -8.38 13.53
CA ASP A 195 -12.25 -8.85 14.52
C ASP A 195 -12.13 -7.81 15.66
N ASP A 196 -12.32 -8.24 16.91
CA ASP A 196 -12.34 -7.35 18.06
C ASP A 196 -10.95 -6.76 18.40
N ARG A 197 -9.89 -7.24 17.74
CA ARG A 197 -8.50 -6.77 17.86
C ARG A 197 -8.20 -5.52 17.04
N TRP A 198 -9.11 -5.11 16.15
CA TRP A 198 -8.96 -3.87 15.42
C TRP A 198 -8.87 -2.68 16.37
N ALA A 199 -7.80 -1.90 16.24
CA ALA A 199 -7.52 -0.72 17.03
C ALA A 199 -7.36 0.53 16.15
N THR A 200 -7.92 1.64 16.62
CA THR A 200 -7.77 2.97 16.01
C THR A 200 -7.85 4.05 17.10
N THR A 201 -7.79 5.33 16.73
CA THR A 201 -7.96 6.47 17.64
C THR A 201 -8.56 7.63 16.86
N SER A 202 -9.07 8.63 17.57
CA SER A 202 -9.14 9.99 17.01
C SER A 202 -7.72 10.55 16.96
N TYR A 203 -7.10 10.57 15.79
CA TYR A 203 -5.74 11.10 15.62
C TYR A 203 -5.75 12.63 15.62
N GLN A 204 -4.65 13.23 16.09
CA GLN A 204 -4.42 14.66 16.09
C GLN A 204 -3.17 15.01 15.29
N VAL A 205 -3.08 16.24 14.78
CA VAL A 205 -1.83 16.70 14.15
C VAL A 205 -0.69 16.66 15.16
N GLY A 206 0.42 16.02 14.77
CA GLY A 206 1.57 15.76 15.64
C GLY A 206 1.65 14.29 16.10
N ASP A 207 0.57 13.53 15.95
CA ASP A 207 0.57 12.10 16.25
C ASP A 207 1.37 11.31 15.21
N VAL A 208 1.93 10.17 15.63
CA VAL A 208 2.60 9.22 14.74
C VAL A 208 2.17 7.81 15.09
N LEU A 209 1.73 7.06 14.08
CA LEU A 209 1.54 5.61 14.19
C LEU A 209 2.68 4.91 13.44
N LEU A 210 3.42 4.06 14.13
CA LEU A 210 4.51 3.26 13.57
C LEU A 210 4.12 1.78 13.65
N PHE A 211 4.25 1.00 12.58
CA PHE A 211 3.94 -0.42 12.60
C PHE A 211 4.89 -1.25 11.75
N HIS A 212 5.01 -2.53 12.10
CA HIS A 212 5.87 -3.49 11.43
C HIS A 212 5.28 -3.93 10.08
N CYS A 213 6.11 -4.32 9.12
CA CYS A 213 5.65 -4.67 7.76
C CYS A 213 4.69 -5.87 7.69
N LEU A 214 4.68 -6.74 8.70
CA LEU A 214 3.73 -7.85 8.84
C LEU A 214 2.44 -7.47 9.60
N THR A 215 2.31 -6.25 10.10
CA THR A 215 1.08 -5.84 10.80
C THR A 215 -0.03 -5.56 9.78
N ALA A 216 -1.12 -6.33 9.86
CA ALA A 216 -2.29 -6.10 9.01
C ALA A 216 -2.96 -4.78 9.38
N HIS A 217 -3.22 -3.96 8.37
CA HIS A 217 -3.76 -2.61 8.57
C HIS A 217 -4.61 -2.17 7.38
N GLY A 218 -5.47 -1.17 7.62
CA GLY A 218 -6.33 -0.60 6.59
C GLY A 218 -6.81 0.80 6.95
N ALA A 219 -7.03 1.63 5.93
CA ALA A 219 -7.62 2.95 6.12
C ALA A 219 -9.13 2.84 6.34
N LEU A 220 -9.69 3.47 7.37
CA LEU A 220 -11.13 3.59 7.55
C LEU A 220 -11.77 4.42 6.41
N PRO A 221 -13.05 4.20 6.08
CA PRO A 221 -13.73 4.99 5.06
C PRO A 221 -13.89 6.44 5.50
N ASN A 222 -13.62 7.38 4.59
CA ASN A 222 -13.91 8.79 4.82
C ASN A 222 -15.40 9.05 4.57
N ARG A 223 -16.15 9.25 5.66
CA ARG A 223 -17.59 9.49 5.71
C ARG A 223 -17.94 10.97 5.95
N THR A 224 -16.95 11.85 5.82
CA THR A 224 -17.12 13.30 5.96
C THR A 224 -17.18 13.96 4.58
N ASP A 225 -17.30 15.28 4.56
CA ASP A 225 -17.23 16.15 3.39
C ASP A 225 -15.83 16.77 3.16
N ARG A 226 -14.81 16.34 3.93
CA ARG A 226 -13.45 16.89 3.90
C ARG A 226 -12.44 15.90 3.32
N LEU A 227 -11.31 16.41 2.83
CA LEU A 227 -10.16 15.56 2.51
C LEU A 227 -9.45 15.09 3.77
N ARG A 228 -9.16 13.79 3.86
CA ARG A 228 -8.14 13.28 4.79
C ARG A 228 -6.78 13.43 4.16
N LEU A 229 -5.89 14.14 4.85
CA LEU A 229 -4.51 14.36 4.46
C LEU A 229 -3.59 13.65 5.44
N SER A 230 -2.71 12.79 4.93
CA SER A 230 -1.68 12.10 5.71
C SER A 230 -0.52 11.69 4.82
N ALA A 231 0.54 11.14 5.40
CA ALA A 231 1.56 10.43 4.63
C ALA A 231 2.07 9.18 5.34
N ASP A 232 2.57 8.25 4.54
CA ASP A 232 3.29 7.06 5.00
C ASP A 232 4.77 7.16 4.62
N TYR A 233 5.64 6.83 5.58
CA TYR A 233 7.08 6.80 5.43
C TYR A 233 7.64 5.46 5.87
N ARG A 234 8.49 4.85 5.04
CA ARG A 234 9.00 3.50 5.23
C ARG A 234 10.46 3.54 5.69
N TRP A 235 10.80 2.69 6.64
CA TRP A 235 12.07 2.69 7.36
C TRP A 235 12.65 1.29 7.40
N GLN A 236 13.94 1.15 7.13
CA GLN A 236 14.65 -0.12 7.26
C GLN A 236 16.11 0.11 7.66
N SER A 237 16.76 -0.92 8.20
CA SER A 237 18.22 -0.95 8.33
C SER A 237 18.90 -0.86 6.95
N ALA A 238 20.01 -0.12 6.87
CA ALA A 238 20.84 -0.06 5.68
C ALA A 238 21.58 -1.38 5.36
N ALA A 239 21.65 -2.31 6.31
CA ALA A 239 22.16 -3.67 6.09
C ALA A 239 21.19 -4.52 5.25
N THR A 240 19.89 -4.24 5.33
CA THR A 240 18.86 -4.90 4.52
C THR A 240 18.84 -4.32 3.12
N PRO A 241 18.75 -5.13 2.05
CA PRO A 241 18.61 -4.63 0.69
C PRO A 241 17.37 -3.76 0.51
N VAL A 242 17.48 -2.74 -0.33
CA VAL A 242 16.37 -1.86 -0.68
C VAL A 242 15.93 -2.13 -2.13
N PRO A 243 14.61 -2.28 -2.38
CA PRO A 243 14.08 -2.30 -3.73
C PRO A 243 14.43 -1.03 -4.51
N ALA A 244 14.86 -1.17 -5.76
CA ALA A 244 15.17 -0.01 -6.62
C ALA A 244 13.99 0.98 -6.74
N GLU A 245 12.76 0.46 -6.79
CA GLU A 245 11.53 1.26 -6.83
C GLU A 245 11.28 2.13 -5.58
N ALA A 246 11.81 1.73 -4.42
CA ALA A 246 11.69 2.51 -3.18
C ALA A 246 12.59 3.76 -3.20
N LEU A 247 13.56 3.81 -4.13
CA LEU A 247 14.43 4.96 -4.34
C LEU A 247 13.83 6.02 -5.27
N GLY A 248 12.81 5.66 -6.05
CA GLY A 248 12.08 6.58 -6.92
C GLY A 248 10.97 7.35 -6.18
N PRO A 249 10.37 8.36 -6.82
CA PRO A 249 9.16 8.98 -6.30
C PRO A 249 7.99 7.99 -6.30
N HIS A 250 6.96 8.27 -5.48
CA HIS A 250 5.73 7.48 -5.55
C HIS A 250 5.11 7.62 -6.94
N LEU A 251 4.59 6.51 -7.50
CA LEU A 251 4.14 6.44 -8.90
C LEU A 251 5.26 6.79 -9.91
N ALA A 252 6.50 6.34 -9.63
CA ALA A 252 7.63 6.47 -10.56
C ALA A 252 7.26 5.95 -11.96
N GLY A 253 7.64 6.70 -12.99
CA GLY A 253 7.23 6.47 -14.39
C GLY A 253 6.00 7.29 -14.79
N ALA A 254 5.06 7.53 -13.87
CA ALA A 254 3.94 8.45 -14.07
C ALA A 254 4.25 9.87 -13.55
N LEU A 255 5.04 9.97 -12.47
CA LEU A 255 5.54 11.25 -11.96
C LEU A 255 6.96 11.57 -12.47
N PRO A 256 7.33 12.87 -12.52
CA PRO A 256 8.69 13.29 -12.78
C PRO A 256 9.70 12.74 -11.75
N GLY A 257 10.96 12.61 -12.15
CA GLY A 257 12.05 12.22 -11.26
C GLY A 257 12.42 13.30 -10.24
N TRP A 258 13.31 12.94 -9.29
CA TRP A 258 13.73 13.84 -8.20
C TRP A 258 14.39 15.14 -8.66
N ASP A 259 14.99 15.16 -9.85
CA ASP A 259 15.59 16.38 -10.40
C ASP A 259 14.55 17.47 -10.68
N GLU A 260 13.36 17.09 -11.15
CA GLU A 260 12.27 18.04 -11.36
C GLU A 260 11.48 18.28 -10.07
N LEU A 261 11.12 17.21 -9.35
CA LEU A 261 10.32 17.34 -8.13
C LEU A 261 11.04 18.19 -7.07
N GLY A 262 12.36 18.03 -6.96
CA GLY A 262 13.21 18.77 -6.03
C GLY A 262 13.94 19.95 -6.65
N ALA A 263 13.45 20.53 -7.75
CA ALA A 263 14.11 21.67 -8.41
C ALA A 263 14.23 22.92 -7.51
N ASN A 264 13.23 23.14 -6.65
CA ASN A 264 13.14 24.33 -5.78
C ASN A 264 13.41 24.02 -4.29
N TRP A 265 13.93 22.83 -3.98
CA TRP A 265 14.21 22.44 -2.60
C TRP A 265 15.52 23.04 -2.13
N THR A 266 15.59 23.34 -0.83
CA THR A 266 16.84 23.77 -0.18
C THR A 266 17.90 22.68 -0.22
N THR A 267 17.49 21.42 -0.16
CA THR A 267 18.38 20.25 -0.31
C THR A 267 17.61 19.03 -0.83
N ARG A 268 18.32 18.12 -1.49
CA ARG A 268 17.79 16.80 -1.90
C ARG A 268 18.25 15.66 -1.01
N SER A 269 18.91 15.95 0.11
CA SER A 269 19.35 14.91 1.06
C SER A 269 18.18 14.07 1.61
N TRP A 270 16.97 14.62 1.64
CA TRP A 270 15.75 13.95 2.12
C TRP A 270 15.38 12.68 1.33
N VAL A 271 15.83 12.59 0.08
CA VAL A 271 15.51 11.53 -0.88
C VAL A 271 16.77 10.80 -1.39
N ARG A 272 17.89 10.94 -0.67
CA ARG A 272 19.12 10.19 -0.95
C ARG A 272 19.26 9.03 0.04
N PRO A 273 19.37 7.79 -0.44
CA PRO A 273 19.66 6.69 0.46
C PRO A 273 21.10 6.79 1.02
N PRO A 274 21.42 6.11 2.13
CA PRO A 274 22.78 6.00 2.64
C PRO A 274 23.75 5.45 1.59
N ALA A 275 25.01 5.90 1.66
CA ALA A 275 26.05 5.37 0.79
C ALA A 275 26.27 3.87 1.06
N GLY A 276 26.35 3.07 -0.01
CA GLY A 276 26.64 1.64 0.10
C GLY A 276 25.44 0.74 0.42
N VAL A 277 24.22 1.28 0.53
CA VAL A 277 23.03 0.43 0.64
C VAL A 277 22.92 -0.49 -0.58
N ARG A 278 22.65 -1.78 -0.35
CA ARG A 278 22.51 -2.75 -1.44
C ARG A 278 21.15 -2.57 -2.10
N VAL A 279 21.15 -2.21 -3.38
CA VAL A 279 19.92 -2.07 -4.17
C VAL A 279 19.62 -3.39 -4.88
N VAL A 280 18.36 -3.82 -4.86
CA VAL A 280 17.89 -5.04 -5.54
C VAL A 280 16.70 -4.75 -6.44
N GLU A 281 16.62 -5.50 -7.54
CA GLU A 281 15.45 -5.53 -8.40
C GLU A 281 14.41 -6.48 -7.81
N ARG A 282 13.17 -6.01 -7.66
CA ARG A 282 12.08 -6.88 -7.23
C ARG A 282 11.62 -7.81 -8.35
N THR A 283 11.26 -9.01 -7.96
CA THR A 283 10.69 -10.06 -8.80
C THR A 283 9.20 -10.24 -8.53
N GLY A 284 8.68 -9.69 -7.42
CA GLY A 284 7.30 -9.86 -6.98
C GLY A 284 7.07 -11.13 -6.17
N GLY A 285 8.06 -12.02 -6.11
CA GLY A 285 7.99 -13.30 -5.39
C GLY A 285 8.65 -13.25 -4.01
N GLU A 286 9.12 -12.09 -3.56
CA GLU A 286 9.83 -11.96 -2.27
C GLU A 286 8.95 -12.40 -1.09
N ALA A 287 7.64 -12.20 -1.20
CA ALA A 287 6.70 -12.63 -0.18
C ALA A 287 6.37 -14.14 -0.21
N ALA A 288 6.92 -14.90 -1.19
CA ALA A 288 6.75 -16.35 -1.25
C ALA A 288 7.64 -17.11 -0.27
N GLU A 289 8.73 -16.50 0.21
CA GLU A 289 9.60 -17.04 1.24
C GLU A 289 9.83 -15.93 2.29
N ILE A 290 9.03 -15.88 3.35
CA ILE A 290 9.18 -14.84 4.39
C ILE A 290 10.49 -15.06 5.14
N PRO A 291 11.42 -14.09 5.18
CA PRO A 291 12.61 -14.18 6.01
C PRO A 291 12.26 -14.17 7.50
N PRO A 292 13.15 -14.66 8.38
CA PRO A 292 12.98 -14.45 9.82
C PRO A 292 13.01 -12.96 10.18
N SER A 293 12.37 -12.62 11.29
CA SER A 293 12.34 -11.26 11.85
C SER A 293 13.15 -11.17 13.13
N GLU A 294 13.76 -10.01 13.39
CA GLU A 294 14.36 -9.66 14.68
C GLU A 294 13.36 -9.05 15.67
N PHE A 295 12.15 -8.71 15.23
CA PHE A 295 11.17 -7.91 15.99
C PHE A 295 9.90 -8.68 16.34
N VAL A 296 9.51 -9.65 15.51
CA VAL A 296 8.25 -10.38 15.65
C VAL A 296 8.44 -11.88 15.43
N THR A 297 7.43 -12.67 15.79
CA THR A 297 7.42 -14.10 15.48
C THR A 297 6.96 -14.30 14.04
N VAL A 298 7.81 -14.93 13.21
CA VAL A 298 7.41 -15.36 11.86
C VAL A 298 7.10 -16.85 11.91
N PRO A 299 5.83 -17.29 11.78
CA PRO A 299 5.51 -18.70 11.75
C PRO A 299 6.10 -19.35 10.50
N ALA A 300 6.42 -20.64 10.60
CA ALA A 300 6.91 -21.40 9.47
C ALA A 300 5.84 -21.45 8.36
N GLN A 301 6.24 -21.08 7.14
CA GLN A 301 5.42 -21.20 5.95
C GLN A 301 6.18 -21.98 4.89
N THR A 302 5.48 -22.90 4.23
CA THR A 302 6.03 -23.61 3.08
C THR A 302 6.12 -22.67 1.87
N PRO A 303 7.06 -22.89 0.93
CA PRO A 303 7.11 -22.09 -0.30
C PRO A 303 5.80 -22.07 -1.09
N ALA A 304 5.05 -23.18 -1.08
CA ALA A 304 3.74 -23.24 -1.74
C ALA A 304 2.72 -22.32 -1.04
N GLU A 305 2.68 -22.27 0.29
CA GLU A 305 1.81 -21.35 1.01
C GLU A 305 2.16 -19.89 0.69
N GLY A 306 3.45 -19.53 0.70
CA GLY A 306 3.89 -18.18 0.36
C GLY A 306 3.58 -17.80 -1.10
N GLU A 307 3.86 -18.69 -2.07
CA GLU A 307 3.50 -18.49 -3.47
C GLU A 307 1.99 -18.27 -3.63
N HIS A 308 1.17 -19.02 -2.89
CA HIS A 308 -0.28 -18.87 -2.88
C HIS A 308 -0.70 -17.49 -2.38
N VAL A 309 -0.06 -16.94 -1.34
CA VAL A 309 -0.33 -15.57 -0.86
C VAL A 309 -0.05 -14.54 -1.95
N VAL A 310 1.12 -14.63 -2.60
CA VAL A 310 1.51 -13.69 -3.65
C VAL A 310 0.49 -13.71 -4.79
N LEU A 311 0.09 -14.90 -5.23
CA LEU A 311 -0.92 -15.06 -6.28
C LEU A 311 -2.28 -14.52 -5.84
N ALA A 312 -2.70 -14.77 -4.60
CA ALA A 312 -3.96 -14.25 -4.07
C ALA A 312 -4.00 -12.72 -4.13
N GLY A 313 -2.93 -12.03 -3.74
CA GLY A 313 -2.82 -10.59 -3.86
C GLY A 313 -2.92 -10.10 -5.31
N LEU A 314 -2.24 -10.78 -6.22
CA LEU A 314 -2.27 -10.46 -7.65
C LEU A 314 -3.66 -10.63 -8.26
N PHE A 315 -4.33 -11.76 -8.05
CA PHE A 315 -5.66 -12.02 -8.61
C PHE A 315 -6.73 -11.09 -8.01
N ASN A 316 -6.62 -10.75 -6.72
CA ASN A 316 -7.48 -9.75 -6.11
C ASN A 316 -7.26 -8.35 -6.72
N ASN A 317 -6.01 -7.96 -6.95
CA ASN A 317 -5.71 -6.70 -7.65
C ASN A 317 -6.27 -6.71 -9.08
N MET A 318 -6.21 -7.85 -9.78
CA MET A 318 -6.80 -8.02 -11.10
C MET A 318 -8.32 -7.87 -11.08
N ARG A 319 -9.01 -8.49 -10.11
CA ARG A 319 -10.45 -8.29 -9.85
C ARG A 319 -10.76 -6.81 -9.64
N ASP A 320 -10.01 -6.14 -8.76
CA ASP A 320 -10.25 -4.74 -8.42
C ASP A 320 -9.94 -3.79 -9.59
N ALA A 321 -9.04 -4.19 -10.49
CA ALA A 321 -8.68 -3.47 -11.72
C ALA A 321 -9.68 -3.64 -12.86
N PHE A 322 -10.68 -4.52 -12.72
CA PHE A 322 -11.65 -4.80 -13.77
C PHE A 322 -12.46 -3.57 -14.19
N ARG A 323 -12.67 -3.41 -15.50
CA ARG A 323 -13.46 -2.35 -16.12
C ARG A 323 -14.69 -2.98 -16.80
N PRO A 324 -15.86 -2.98 -16.14
CA PRO A 324 -17.09 -3.57 -16.70
C PRO A 324 -17.44 -3.04 -18.09
N THR A 325 -17.19 -1.74 -18.34
CA THR A 325 -17.45 -1.10 -19.65
C THR A 325 -16.57 -1.63 -20.78
N LYS A 326 -15.38 -2.17 -20.46
CA LYS A 326 -14.47 -2.78 -21.44
C LYS A 326 -14.85 -4.23 -21.73
N ALA A 327 -15.38 -4.95 -20.75
CA ALA A 327 -15.89 -6.31 -20.94
C ALA A 327 -17.29 -6.33 -21.61
N GLY A 328 -18.07 -5.25 -21.49
CA GLY A 328 -19.40 -5.19 -22.10
C GLY A 328 -20.34 -6.27 -21.55
N SER A 329 -20.96 -7.06 -22.43
CA SER A 329 -21.85 -8.17 -22.06
C SER A 329 -21.17 -9.54 -22.06
N ARG A 330 -19.83 -9.58 -21.91
CA ARG A 330 -19.07 -10.84 -21.96
C ARG A 330 -19.32 -11.68 -20.71
N GLU A 331 -19.41 -12.99 -20.92
CA GLU A 331 -19.43 -14.01 -19.87
C GLU A 331 -18.21 -14.90 -20.09
N ALA A 332 -17.31 -14.99 -19.11
CA ALA A 332 -16.04 -15.67 -19.27
C ALA A 332 -15.66 -16.46 -18.01
N VAL A 333 -15.04 -17.62 -18.22
CA VAL A 333 -14.40 -18.42 -17.17
C VAL A 333 -12.99 -18.73 -17.66
N ILE A 334 -11.99 -18.17 -17.00
CA ILE A 334 -10.58 -18.24 -17.37
C ILE A 334 -9.85 -18.94 -16.23
N ASP A 335 -9.24 -20.07 -16.54
CA ASP A 335 -8.38 -20.79 -15.60
C ASP A 335 -6.93 -20.34 -15.75
N TYR A 336 -6.25 -20.19 -14.63
CA TYR A 336 -4.82 -19.92 -14.52
C TYR A 336 -4.17 -21.07 -13.76
N HIS A 337 -3.21 -21.75 -14.39
CA HIS A 337 -2.42 -22.81 -13.77
C HIS A 337 -0.98 -22.35 -13.63
N ILE A 338 -0.60 -21.97 -12.41
CA ILE A 338 0.71 -21.40 -12.13
C ILE A 338 1.55 -22.43 -11.39
N THR A 339 2.56 -22.98 -12.07
CA THR A 339 3.45 -23.99 -11.48
C THR A 339 4.47 -23.33 -10.54
N GLY A 340 4.36 -23.64 -9.25
CA GLY A 340 5.26 -23.24 -8.19
C GLY A 340 6.64 -23.91 -8.27
N LYS A 341 7.59 -23.42 -7.46
CA LYS A 341 9.00 -23.88 -7.45
C LYS A 341 9.15 -25.39 -7.19
N ASN A 342 8.26 -25.96 -6.40
CA ASN A 342 8.26 -27.40 -6.06
C ASN A 342 7.33 -28.23 -6.95
N GLY A 343 6.83 -27.68 -8.06
CA GLY A 343 5.88 -28.35 -8.95
C GLY A 343 4.42 -28.32 -8.47
N THR A 344 4.12 -27.61 -7.37
CA THR A 344 2.76 -27.34 -6.93
C THR A 344 2.00 -26.60 -8.03
N ASP A 345 0.80 -27.07 -8.37
CA ASP A 345 -0.10 -26.34 -9.27
C ASP A 345 -0.96 -25.38 -8.47
N HIS A 346 -0.79 -24.08 -8.69
CA HIS A 346 -1.66 -23.05 -8.16
C HIS A 346 -2.74 -22.75 -9.19
N HIS A 347 -3.92 -23.34 -8.98
CA HIS A 347 -5.09 -23.11 -9.84
C HIS A 347 -5.88 -21.90 -9.36
N TRP A 348 -6.04 -20.91 -10.24
CA TRP A 348 -6.93 -19.77 -10.02
C TRP A 348 -7.96 -19.67 -11.14
N GLN A 349 -9.18 -19.30 -10.81
CA GLN A 349 -10.24 -19.10 -11.79
C GLN A 349 -10.76 -17.66 -11.71
N LEU A 350 -10.69 -16.95 -12.83
CA LEU A 350 -11.36 -15.67 -13.02
C LEU A 350 -12.68 -15.89 -13.73
N VAL A 351 -13.75 -15.32 -13.17
CA VAL A 351 -15.10 -15.38 -13.73
C VAL A 351 -15.62 -13.98 -13.97
N VAL A 352 -15.92 -13.66 -15.23
CA VAL A 352 -16.71 -12.48 -15.59
C VAL A 352 -18.15 -12.89 -15.84
N SER A 353 -19.08 -12.31 -15.10
CA SER A 353 -20.50 -12.59 -15.24
C SER A 353 -21.34 -11.42 -14.79
N GLY A 354 -22.37 -11.05 -15.58
CA GLY A 354 -23.27 -9.96 -15.24
C GLY A 354 -22.60 -8.58 -15.12
N GLY A 355 -21.46 -8.38 -15.78
CA GLY A 355 -20.65 -7.16 -15.65
C GLY A 355 -19.81 -7.10 -14.37
N GLU A 356 -19.71 -8.18 -13.62
CA GLU A 356 -18.84 -8.33 -12.45
C GLU A 356 -17.67 -9.26 -12.76
N CYS A 357 -16.55 -9.07 -12.05
CA CYS A 357 -15.40 -9.95 -12.08
C CYS A 357 -15.22 -10.56 -10.69
N SER A 358 -15.02 -11.87 -10.62
CA SER A 358 -14.71 -12.60 -9.39
C SER A 358 -13.52 -13.52 -9.62
N VAL A 359 -12.78 -13.81 -8.55
CA VAL A 359 -11.61 -14.70 -8.57
C VAL A 359 -11.75 -15.76 -7.49
N ALA A 360 -11.30 -16.97 -7.77
CA ALA A 360 -11.30 -18.09 -6.84
C ALA A 360 -10.00 -18.89 -6.94
N ALA A 361 -9.51 -19.38 -5.81
CA ALA A 361 -8.31 -20.22 -5.67
C ALA A 361 -8.50 -21.68 -6.15
N ALA A 362 -9.58 -21.96 -6.88
CA ALA A 362 -9.87 -23.26 -7.48
C ALA A 362 -10.92 -23.10 -8.58
N GLY A 363 -10.93 -24.03 -9.54
CA GLY A 363 -11.98 -24.11 -10.55
C GLY A 363 -13.34 -24.43 -9.93
N GLN A 364 -14.26 -23.47 -9.96
CA GLN A 364 -15.65 -23.65 -9.52
C GLN A 364 -16.60 -23.90 -10.69
N ARG A 365 -16.17 -23.52 -11.90
CA ARG A 365 -16.92 -23.64 -13.17
C ARG A 365 -16.03 -24.29 -14.23
N ALA A 366 -16.62 -24.79 -15.30
CA ALA A 366 -15.85 -25.27 -16.45
C ALA A 366 -15.17 -24.09 -17.16
N GLY A 367 -13.84 -24.11 -17.23
CA GLY A 367 -13.05 -23.10 -17.94
C GLY A 367 -13.26 -23.13 -19.45
N GLN A 368 -13.28 -21.93 -20.05
CA GLN A 368 -13.29 -21.76 -21.50
C GLN A 368 -11.88 -21.70 -22.08
N VAL A 369 -10.93 -21.22 -21.28
CA VAL A 369 -9.52 -21.10 -21.61
C VAL A 369 -8.67 -21.31 -20.37
N ALA A 370 -7.55 -22.00 -20.51
CA ALA A 370 -6.54 -22.20 -19.48
C ALA A 370 -5.25 -21.48 -19.89
N ILE A 371 -4.73 -20.64 -18.99
CA ILE A 371 -3.47 -19.91 -19.13
C ILE A 371 -2.47 -20.49 -18.13
N SER A 372 -1.34 -21.03 -18.62
CA SER A 372 -0.38 -21.71 -17.76
C SER A 372 1.02 -21.13 -17.88
N SER A 373 1.71 -20.99 -16.74
CA SER A 373 3.10 -20.53 -16.69
C SER A 373 3.79 -21.00 -15.40
N SER A 374 5.11 -20.84 -15.30
CA SER A 374 5.78 -20.97 -13.99
C SER A 374 5.49 -19.74 -13.14
N PHE A 375 5.53 -19.87 -11.81
CA PHE A 375 5.35 -18.77 -10.87
C PHE A 375 6.27 -17.58 -11.19
N SER A 376 7.57 -17.84 -11.40
CA SER A 376 8.52 -16.77 -11.73
C SER A 376 8.24 -16.09 -13.07
N ASP A 377 7.74 -16.82 -14.07
CA ASP A 377 7.45 -16.24 -15.38
C ASP A 377 6.16 -15.43 -15.34
N TYR A 378 5.13 -15.94 -14.67
CA TYR A 378 3.89 -15.24 -14.47
C TYR A 378 4.10 -13.89 -13.77
N LEU A 379 4.90 -13.86 -12.69
CA LEU A 379 5.26 -12.62 -12.00
C LEU A 379 5.95 -11.60 -12.90
N ARG A 380 6.87 -12.05 -13.76
CA ARG A 380 7.54 -11.14 -14.72
C ARG A 380 6.59 -10.61 -15.79
N ILE A 381 5.63 -11.43 -16.22
CA ILE A 381 4.61 -11.02 -17.20
C ILE A 381 3.73 -9.93 -16.59
N VAL A 382 3.17 -10.18 -15.40
CA VAL A 382 2.24 -9.24 -14.75
C VAL A 382 2.94 -7.97 -14.26
N SER A 383 4.25 -8.03 -13.98
CA SER A 383 5.06 -6.86 -13.65
C SER A 383 5.60 -6.12 -14.88
N GLY A 384 5.24 -6.53 -16.11
CA GLY A 384 5.75 -5.95 -17.35
C GLY A 384 7.24 -6.18 -17.65
N LYS A 385 7.91 -7.04 -16.87
CA LYS A 385 9.33 -7.41 -17.07
C LYS A 385 9.51 -8.53 -18.11
N MET A 386 8.41 -9.08 -18.61
CA MET A 386 8.38 -10.06 -19.69
C MET A 386 7.18 -9.79 -20.59
N ASP A 387 7.44 -9.68 -21.89
CA ASP A 387 6.38 -9.57 -22.89
C ASP A 387 5.60 -10.89 -23.01
N PRO A 388 4.26 -10.88 -22.85
CA PRO A 388 3.45 -12.09 -22.87
C PRO A 388 3.48 -12.82 -24.21
N MET A 389 3.61 -12.11 -25.34
CA MET A 389 3.65 -12.72 -26.67
C MET A 389 4.95 -13.49 -26.90
N SER A 390 6.07 -12.94 -26.44
CA SER A 390 7.38 -13.59 -26.43
C SER A 390 7.40 -14.81 -25.50
N ALA A 391 6.75 -14.73 -24.34
CA ALA A 391 6.58 -15.85 -23.42
C ALA A 391 5.77 -17.00 -24.05
N LEU A 392 4.72 -16.67 -24.81
CA LEU A 392 3.91 -17.63 -25.56
C LEU A 392 4.73 -18.32 -26.66
N GLY A 393 5.47 -17.53 -27.47
CA GLY A 393 6.31 -18.06 -28.56
C GLY A 393 7.45 -18.97 -28.08
N SER A 394 7.93 -18.77 -26.85
CA SER A 394 8.95 -19.62 -26.22
C SER A 394 8.38 -20.79 -25.40
N GLY A 395 7.05 -20.90 -25.27
CA GLY A 395 6.37 -21.94 -24.49
C GLY A 395 6.41 -21.76 -22.98
N ARG A 396 6.86 -20.59 -22.49
CA ARG A 396 6.90 -20.18 -21.07
C ARG A 396 5.54 -19.69 -20.56
N LEU A 397 4.70 -19.24 -21.48
CA LEU A 397 3.26 -19.05 -21.30
C LEU A 397 2.57 -20.02 -22.24
N ARG A 398 1.51 -20.68 -21.80
CA ARG A 398 0.69 -21.58 -22.63
C ARG A 398 -0.77 -21.18 -22.52
N ILE A 399 -1.50 -21.36 -23.61
CA ILE A 399 -2.92 -21.06 -23.70
C ILE A 399 -3.59 -22.29 -24.34
N GLU A 400 -4.58 -22.86 -23.66
CA GLU A 400 -5.35 -24.01 -24.12
C GLU A 400 -6.85 -23.67 -24.09
N GLY A 401 -7.60 -24.02 -25.13
CA GLY A 401 -9.01 -23.64 -25.28
C GLY A 401 -9.19 -22.38 -26.15
N ALA A 402 -10.10 -21.48 -25.75
CA ALA A 402 -10.46 -20.27 -26.49
C ALA A 402 -9.36 -19.20 -26.42
N ALA A 403 -8.31 -19.32 -27.25
CA ALA A 403 -7.13 -18.45 -27.18
C ALA A 403 -7.43 -16.95 -27.43
N GLU A 404 -8.45 -16.65 -28.24
CA GLU A 404 -8.95 -15.30 -28.47
C GLU A 404 -9.42 -14.63 -27.17
N LEU A 405 -10.01 -15.40 -26.25
CA LEU A 405 -10.47 -14.91 -24.95
C LEU A 405 -9.30 -14.50 -24.05
N ALA A 406 -8.20 -15.26 -24.09
CA ALA A 406 -6.99 -14.95 -23.31
C ALA A 406 -6.32 -13.63 -23.74
N VAL A 407 -6.46 -13.24 -25.01
CA VAL A 407 -5.96 -11.96 -25.54
C VAL A 407 -6.98 -10.85 -25.29
N GLU A 408 -8.27 -11.11 -25.54
CA GLU A 408 -9.36 -10.15 -25.33
C GLU A 408 -9.36 -9.60 -23.90
N GLN A 409 -9.21 -10.49 -22.91
CA GLN A 409 -9.29 -10.15 -21.49
C GLN A 409 -8.23 -9.15 -21.02
N LEU A 410 -7.08 -9.05 -21.70
CA LEU A 410 -6.04 -8.07 -21.35
C LEU A 410 -6.56 -6.62 -21.40
N ASN A 411 -7.57 -6.34 -22.24
CA ASN A 411 -8.17 -5.01 -22.37
C ASN A 411 -9.26 -4.73 -21.32
N TRP A 412 -9.63 -5.71 -20.49
CA TRP A 412 -10.68 -5.55 -19.49
C TRP A 412 -10.18 -4.90 -18.20
N PHE A 413 -8.86 -4.81 -18.00
CA PHE A 413 -8.27 -4.32 -16.76
C PHE A 413 -7.69 -2.90 -16.94
N ARG A 414 -7.36 -2.26 -15.82
CA ARG A 414 -6.52 -1.05 -15.80
C ARG A 414 -5.06 -1.46 -16.01
N ASP A 415 -4.31 -0.61 -16.71
CA ASP A 415 -2.86 -0.74 -16.89
C ASP A 415 -2.10 -0.58 -15.56
#